data_AF-A0A0S4INU4-F1
#
_entry.id   AF-A0A0S4INU4-F1
#
_cell.length_a   1.000
_cell.length_b   1.000
_cell.length_c   1.000
_cell.angle_alpha   90.00
_cell.angle_beta   90.00
_cell.angle_gamma   90.00
#
_symmetry.space_group_name_H-M   'P 1'
#
loop_
_entity.id
_entity.type
_entity.pdbx_description
1 polymer ?
#
loop_
_entity_poly.entity_id
_entity_poly.type
_entity_poly.pdbx_seq_one_letter_code
_entity_poly.pdbx_strand_id
1 'polypeptide(L)'
;MLCVVFVFASISFYYFSELYSPQVSGMDGFDCNTLLQCWLIHIDGIRSGGGVGDNAAAPSFHTGGQGYSFYVFRLMFFIIVVIIFLNIVFGIIVDSFAQLREDREFVEMDQVSKCFICGVEQNEFDRVAPGGFDHHIRTEHNMWHYLFFLHYIKKKDKANLSGQESHVWKKVKAKEPSFFPIGRAMMLQTELIEQDAEETKKLELYRGVMESIVSKYSIDVEMKIEGFGERLEGVEHAILGRSDLLGASTTSRRSLKMSGA
;
A
#
# COMPACT_ATOMS: atom_id res chain seq x y z
N MET A 1 18.54 -26.57 -24.65
CA MET A 1 18.02 -27.80 -25.26
C MET A 1 18.85 -28.25 -26.46
N LEU A 2 18.88 -27.51 -27.57
CA LEU A 2 19.55 -27.95 -28.82
C LEU A 2 21.05 -28.29 -28.68
N CYS A 3 21.81 -27.52 -27.90
CA CYS A 3 23.23 -27.82 -27.66
C CYS A 3 23.42 -29.15 -26.90
N VAL A 4 22.53 -29.46 -25.96
CA VAL A 4 22.60 -30.74 -25.22
C VAL A 4 22.28 -31.90 -26.17
N VAL A 5 21.25 -31.74 -27.00
CA VAL A 5 20.91 -32.73 -28.05
C VAL A 5 22.09 -32.95 -29.01
N PHE A 6 22.83 -31.89 -29.36
CA PHE A 6 24.04 -31.99 -30.18
C PHE A 6 25.16 -32.78 -29.51
N VAL A 7 25.35 -32.64 -28.21
CA VAL A 7 26.32 -33.45 -27.44
C VAL A 7 25.93 -34.93 -27.46
N PHE A 8 24.66 -35.25 -27.19
CA PHE A 8 24.15 -36.62 -27.28
C PHE A 8 24.30 -37.19 -28.71
N ALA A 9 23.96 -36.40 -29.73
CA ALA A 9 24.14 -36.80 -31.13
C ALA A 9 25.60 -37.05 -31.51
N SER A 10 26.53 -36.25 -30.99
CA SER A 10 27.97 -36.44 -31.20
C SER A 10 28.45 -37.75 -30.59
N ILE A 11 28.03 -38.05 -29.34
CA ILE A 11 28.35 -39.32 -28.67
C ILE A 11 27.76 -40.49 -29.48
N SER A 12 26.51 -40.37 -29.94
CA SER A 12 25.86 -41.39 -30.74
C SER A 12 26.54 -41.65 -32.08
N PHE A 13 26.99 -40.58 -32.76
CA PHE A 13 27.75 -40.68 -34.00
C PHE A 13 29.08 -41.46 -33.85
N TYR A 14 29.81 -41.23 -32.76
CA TYR A 14 31.10 -41.91 -32.54
C TYR A 14 30.97 -43.34 -32.02
N TYR A 15 29.97 -43.63 -31.19
CA TYR A 15 29.87 -44.92 -30.48
C TYR A 15 28.75 -45.85 -30.98
N PHE A 16 27.68 -45.31 -31.57
CA PHE A 16 26.44 -46.05 -31.82
C PHE A 16 25.88 -45.87 -33.24
N SER A 17 26.62 -45.28 -34.18
CA SER A 17 26.15 -44.96 -35.53
C SER A 17 25.61 -46.17 -36.30
N GLU A 18 26.18 -47.35 -36.09
CA GLU A 18 25.73 -48.60 -36.72
C GLU A 18 24.28 -48.99 -36.35
N LEU A 19 23.83 -48.70 -35.12
CA LEU A 19 22.46 -49.04 -34.66
C LEU A 19 21.38 -48.18 -35.32
N TYR A 20 21.77 -47.06 -35.93
CA TYR A 20 20.87 -46.19 -36.68
C TYR A 20 20.82 -46.56 -38.17
N SER A 21 21.77 -47.35 -38.67
CA SER A 21 21.79 -47.73 -40.10
C SER A 21 20.46 -48.41 -40.51
N PRO A 22 19.86 -48.04 -41.66
CA PRO A 22 18.58 -48.60 -42.11
C PRO A 22 18.57 -50.13 -42.21
N GLN A 23 19.73 -50.73 -42.49
CA GLN A 23 19.90 -52.19 -42.58
C GLN A 23 19.71 -52.89 -41.22
N VAL A 24 20.01 -52.21 -40.12
CA VAL A 24 19.94 -52.76 -38.77
C VAL A 24 18.66 -52.31 -38.05
N SER A 25 18.27 -51.04 -38.23
CA SER A 25 17.08 -50.46 -37.62
C SER A 25 15.78 -50.82 -38.36
N GLY A 26 15.87 -51.20 -39.64
CA GLY A 26 14.69 -51.42 -40.48
C GLY A 26 13.90 -50.14 -40.78
N MET A 27 14.47 -48.98 -40.48
CA MET A 27 13.84 -47.67 -40.66
C MET A 27 14.56 -46.89 -41.76
N ASP A 28 13.88 -46.75 -42.90
CA ASP A 28 14.39 -45.97 -44.03
C ASP A 28 14.43 -44.47 -43.68
N GLY A 29 15.57 -43.83 -43.95
CA GLY A 29 15.76 -42.38 -43.77
C GLY A 29 16.37 -41.93 -42.44
N PHE A 30 16.64 -42.84 -41.51
CA PHE A 30 17.28 -42.53 -40.22
C PHE A 30 18.76 -42.92 -40.18
N ASP A 31 19.55 -42.54 -41.20
CA ASP A 31 20.97 -42.88 -41.26
C ASP A 31 21.87 -41.87 -40.52
N CYS A 32 22.61 -42.33 -39.50
CA CYS A 32 23.61 -41.52 -38.78
C CYS A 32 24.98 -41.52 -39.52
N ASN A 33 24.99 -41.26 -40.83
CA ASN A 33 26.21 -41.28 -41.66
C ASN A 33 27.03 -39.99 -41.54
N THR A 34 26.37 -38.87 -41.28
CA THR A 34 27.01 -37.58 -41.00
C THR A 34 26.58 -37.08 -39.62
N LEU A 35 27.44 -36.27 -38.98
CA LEU A 35 27.12 -35.67 -37.68
C LEU A 35 25.82 -34.85 -37.74
N LEU A 36 25.56 -34.17 -38.86
CA LEU A 36 24.35 -33.38 -39.06
C LEU A 36 23.11 -34.27 -39.15
N GLN A 37 23.15 -35.37 -39.93
CA GLN A 37 22.04 -36.32 -39.99
C GLN A 37 21.78 -36.92 -38.60
N CYS A 38 22.83 -37.32 -37.89
CA CYS A 38 22.69 -37.88 -36.55
C CYS A 38 22.07 -36.88 -35.57
N TRP A 39 22.43 -35.60 -35.67
CA TRP A 39 21.82 -34.53 -34.89
C TRP A 39 20.34 -34.34 -35.20
N LEU A 40 19.94 -34.35 -36.47
CA LEU A 40 18.54 -34.27 -36.89
C LEU A 40 17.72 -35.46 -36.38
N ILE A 41 18.26 -36.67 -36.42
CA ILE A 41 17.62 -37.88 -35.87
C ILE A 41 17.39 -37.76 -34.35
N HIS A 42 18.33 -37.18 -33.61
CA HIS A 42 18.17 -36.94 -32.18
C HIS A 42 17.18 -35.80 -31.87
N ILE A 43 17.05 -34.81 -32.77
CA ILE A 43 15.98 -33.80 -32.69
C ILE A 43 14.62 -34.47 -32.91
N ASP A 44 14.48 -35.34 -33.91
CA ASP A 44 13.26 -36.12 -34.10
C ASP A 44 12.97 -37.04 -32.91
N GLY A 45 14.01 -37.52 -32.23
CA GLY A 45 13.90 -38.26 -30.97
C GLY A 45 13.26 -37.47 -29.82
N ILE A 46 13.18 -36.14 -29.89
CA ILE A 46 12.42 -35.34 -28.91
C ILE A 46 10.90 -35.45 -29.18
N ARG A 47 10.52 -35.63 -30.45
CA ARG A 47 9.12 -35.76 -30.89
C ARG A 47 8.60 -37.19 -30.75
N SER A 48 9.47 -38.19 -30.93
CA SER A 48 9.15 -39.59 -30.64
C SER A 48 9.05 -39.79 -29.12
N GLY A 49 7.85 -40.13 -28.63
CA GLY A 49 7.54 -40.15 -27.19
C GLY A 49 8.43 -41.03 -26.31
N GLY A 50 9.19 -41.99 -26.87
CA GLY A 50 10.17 -42.83 -26.17
C GLY A 50 11.63 -42.35 -26.28
N GLY A 51 11.87 -41.16 -26.84
CA GLY A 51 13.20 -40.60 -27.02
C GLY A 51 13.90 -41.08 -28.30
N VAL A 52 15.22 -40.91 -28.35
CA VAL A 52 16.05 -41.37 -29.48
C VAL A 52 16.03 -42.89 -29.69
N GLY A 53 15.59 -43.64 -28.67
CA GLY A 53 15.50 -45.09 -28.70
C GLY A 53 14.47 -45.64 -29.67
N ASP A 54 13.46 -44.85 -30.04
CA ASP A 54 12.41 -45.25 -30.98
C ASP A 54 12.90 -45.19 -32.44
N ASN A 55 13.95 -44.40 -32.69
CA ASN A 55 14.54 -44.19 -34.01
C ASN A 55 15.81 -45.04 -34.23
N ALA A 56 16.07 -46.02 -33.36
CA ALA A 56 17.25 -46.88 -33.40
C ALA A 56 16.89 -48.36 -33.24
N ALA A 57 17.75 -49.26 -33.74
CA ALA A 57 17.59 -50.68 -33.54
C ALA A 57 17.67 -51.09 -32.05
N ALA A 58 17.03 -52.20 -31.70
CA ALA A 58 17.19 -52.80 -30.37
C ALA A 58 18.63 -53.33 -30.20
N PRO A 59 19.33 -53.01 -29.09
CA PRO A 59 20.68 -53.52 -28.86
C PRO A 59 20.70 -55.03 -28.65
N SER A 60 21.68 -55.73 -29.21
CA SER A 60 21.95 -57.12 -28.86
C SER A 60 22.73 -57.21 -27.54
N PHE A 61 22.20 -57.92 -26.54
CA PHE A 61 22.87 -58.10 -25.24
C PHE A 61 23.88 -59.25 -25.21
N HIS A 62 23.97 -60.04 -26.29
CA HIS A 62 24.75 -61.27 -26.33
C HIS A 62 26.23 -61.08 -26.69
N THR A 63 26.61 -59.94 -27.27
CA THR A 63 27.94 -59.76 -27.86
C THR A 63 28.50 -58.38 -27.53
N GLY A 64 29.41 -58.30 -26.55
CA GLY A 64 30.10 -57.07 -26.16
C GLY A 64 29.20 -56.07 -25.43
N GLY A 65 29.59 -55.62 -24.23
CA GLY A 65 28.77 -54.76 -23.34
C GLY A 65 28.25 -53.43 -23.90
N GLN A 66 28.48 -53.12 -25.19
CA GLN A 66 27.95 -51.97 -25.92
C GLN A 66 26.41 -51.91 -25.90
N GLY A 67 25.72 -53.06 -25.89
CA GLY A 67 24.25 -53.08 -25.81
C GLY A 67 23.71 -52.50 -24.50
N TYR A 68 24.37 -52.77 -23.38
CA TYR A 68 24.03 -52.17 -22.08
C TYR A 68 24.37 -50.68 -22.05
N SER A 69 25.51 -50.28 -22.62
CA SER A 69 25.90 -48.86 -22.74
C SER A 69 24.89 -48.06 -23.55
N PHE A 70 24.39 -48.61 -24.66
CA PHE A 70 23.35 -47.97 -25.48
C PHE A 70 22.01 -47.86 -24.75
N TYR A 71 21.63 -48.89 -23.99
CA TYR A 71 20.41 -48.85 -23.18
C TYR A 71 20.44 -47.73 -22.13
N VAL A 72 21.56 -47.59 -21.40
CA VAL A 72 21.74 -46.49 -20.43
C VAL A 72 21.76 -45.14 -21.13
N PHE A 73 22.40 -45.05 -22.30
CA PHE A 73 22.41 -43.83 -23.10
C PHE A 73 20.99 -43.39 -23.53
N ARG A 74 20.16 -44.32 -24.01
CA ARG A 74 18.75 -44.06 -24.36
C ARG A 74 17.96 -43.55 -23.15
N LEU A 75 18.12 -44.19 -22.00
CA LEU A 75 17.44 -43.81 -20.77
C LEU A 75 17.85 -42.41 -20.30
N MET A 76 19.16 -42.09 -20.35
CA MET A 76 19.68 -40.78 -19.99
C MET A 76 19.17 -39.69 -20.93
N PHE A 77 19.13 -39.95 -22.24
CA PHE A 77 18.54 -39.02 -23.21
C PHE A 77 17.07 -38.76 -22.89
N PHE A 78 16.28 -39.80 -22.62
CA PHE A 78 14.85 -39.66 -22.30
C PHE A 78 14.63 -38.80 -21.04
N ILE A 79 15.34 -39.09 -19.94
CA ILE A 79 15.17 -38.34 -18.69
C ILE A 79 15.62 -36.88 -18.85
N ILE A 80 16.80 -36.66 -19.41
CA ILE A 80 17.39 -35.32 -19.46
C ILE A 80 16.70 -34.46 -20.53
N VAL A 81 16.57 -34.98 -21.75
CA VAL A 81 16.08 -34.20 -22.90
C VAL A 81 14.56 -34.16 -22.96
N VAL A 82 13.89 -35.30 -22.81
CA VAL A 82 12.43 -35.36 -22.95
C VAL A 82 11.77 -34.89 -21.65
N ILE A 83 12.08 -35.51 -20.51
CA ILE A 83 11.38 -35.17 -19.26
C ILE A 83 11.81 -33.82 -18.71
N ILE A 84 13.11 -33.56 -18.50
CA ILE A 84 13.55 -32.32 -17.84
C ILE A 84 13.39 -31.11 -18.76
N PHE A 85 13.96 -31.12 -19.96
CA PHE A 85 13.92 -29.93 -20.81
C PHE A 85 12.53 -29.57 -21.33
N LEU A 86 11.67 -30.53 -21.72
CA LEU A 86 10.31 -30.19 -22.15
C LEU A 86 9.48 -29.62 -20.99
N ASN A 87 9.60 -30.19 -19.79
CA ASN A 87 8.89 -29.68 -18.61
C ASN A 87 9.41 -28.30 -18.17
N ILE A 88 10.69 -27.98 -18.37
CA ILE A 88 11.21 -26.62 -18.14
C ILE A 88 10.58 -25.63 -19.13
N VAL A 89 10.49 -25.98 -20.42
CA VAL A 89 9.87 -25.09 -21.43
C VAL A 89 8.40 -24.83 -21.09
N PHE A 90 7.63 -25.90 -20.78
CA PHE A 90 6.25 -25.73 -20.33
C PHE A 90 6.17 -24.95 -19.02
N GLY A 91 7.10 -25.16 -18.09
CA GLY A 91 7.20 -24.42 -16.83
C GLY A 91 7.34 -22.92 -17.06
N ILE A 92 8.26 -22.50 -17.94
CA ILE A 92 8.47 -21.08 -18.29
C ILE A 92 7.20 -20.46 -18.90
N ILE A 93 6.50 -21.21 -19.77
CA ILE A 93 5.26 -20.73 -20.39
C ILE A 93 4.17 -20.54 -19.33
N VAL A 94 3.99 -21.52 -18.44
CA VAL A 94 2.99 -21.44 -17.35
C VAL A 94 3.30 -20.31 -16.39
N ASP A 95 4.57 -20.15 -16.02
CA ASP A 95 5.05 -19.08 -15.14
C ASP A 95 4.78 -17.69 -15.75
N SER A 96 5.07 -17.52 -17.05
CA SER A 96 4.79 -16.27 -17.76
C SER A 96 3.29 -15.94 -17.77
N PHE A 97 2.42 -16.94 -17.98
CA PHE A 97 0.97 -16.73 -17.91
C PHE A 97 0.46 -16.48 -16.49
N ALA A 98 1.11 -17.04 -15.47
CA ALA A 98 0.79 -16.74 -14.08
C ALA A 98 1.12 -15.28 -13.76
N GLN A 99 2.31 -14.81 -14.15
CA GLN A 99 2.72 -13.42 -13.96
C GLN A 99 1.75 -12.44 -14.66
N LEU A 100 1.34 -12.71 -15.90
CA LEU A 100 0.35 -11.88 -16.60
C LEU A 100 -1.01 -11.82 -15.89
N ARG A 101 -1.38 -12.85 -15.13
CA ARG A 101 -2.62 -12.85 -14.33
C ARG A 101 -2.46 -12.04 -13.06
N GLU A 102 -1.33 -12.18 -12.37
CA GLU A 102 -1.01 -11.39 -11.18
C GLU A 102 -0.95 -9.89 -11.49
N ASP A 103 -0.29 -9.50 -12.59
CA ASP A 103 -0.24 -8.09 -13.03
C ASP A 103 -1.65 -7.54 -13.30
N ARG A 104 -2.52 -8.35 -13.91
CA ARG A 104 -3.90 -7.96 -14.18
C ARG A 104 -4.69 -7.81 -12.88
N GLU A 105 -4.57 -8.76 -11.97
CA GLU A 105 -5.25 -8.74 -10.67
C GLU A 105 -4.79 -7.52 -9.85
N PHE A 106 -3.50 -7.19 -9.87
CA PHE A 106 -2.97 -6.00 -9.23
C PHE A 106 -3.61 -4.71 -9.76
N VAL A 107 -3.74 -4.58 -11.08
CA VAL A 107 -4.40 -3.41 -11.70
C VAL A 107 -5.88 -3.35 -11.34
N GLU A 108 -6.59 -4.48 -11.37
CA GLU A 108 -8.01 -4.54 -11.00
C GLU A 108 -8.21 -4.20 -9.51
N MET A 109 -7.34 -4.68 -8.63
CA MET A 109 -7.36 -4.32 -7.20
C MET A 109 -7.05 -2.85 -6.96
N ASP A 110 -6.10 -2.25 -7.69
CA ASP A 110 -5.79 -0.83 -7.59
C ASP A 110 -6.98 0.04 -7.98
N GLN A 111 -7.73 -0.35 -9.02
CA GLN A 111 -8.91 0.37 -9.48
C GLN A 111 -10.07 0.34 -8.48
N VAL A 112 -10.19 -0.73 -7.69
CA VAL A 112 -11.25 -0.88 -6.68
C VAL A 112 -10.84 -0.27 -5.35
N SER A 113 -9.57 -0.36 -4.96
CA SER A 113 -9.10 0.02 -3.63
C SER A 113 -8.84 1.51 -3.45
N LYS A 114 -8.65 2.29 -4.53
CA LYS A 114 -8.43 3.74 -4.44
C LYS A 114 -9.03 4.48 -5.62
N CYS A 115 -9.31 5.77 -5.44
CA CYS A 115 -9.86 6.59 -6.51
C CYS A 115 -8.79 6.92 -7.57
N PHE A 116 -9.08 6.68 -8.85
CA PHE A 116 -8.17 6.98 -9.97
C PHE A 116 -7.75 8.45 -10.07
N ILE A 117 -8.62 9.39 -9.66
CA ILE A 117 -8.39 10.83 -9.82
C ILE A 117 -7.58 11.43 -8.67
N CYS A 118 -7.95 11.14 -7.42
CA CYS A 118 -7.27 11.71 -6.25
C CYS A 118 -6.28 10.76 -5.58
N GLY A 119 -6.34 9.46 -5.86
CA GLY A 119 -5.46 8.45 -5.26
C GLY A 119 -5.75 8.11 -3.80
N VAL A 120 -6.85 8.61 -3.23
CA VAL A 120 -7.25 8.29 -1.85
C VAL A 120 -7.90 6.91 -1.80
N GLU A 121 -7.57 6.14 -0.77
CA GLU A 121 -8.09 4.78 -0.54
C GLU A 121 -9.59 4.77 -0.25
N GLN A 122 -10.27 3.71 -0.69
CA GLN A 122 -11.69 3.44 -0.47
C GLN A 122 -12.07 3.55 1.02
N ASN A 123 -11.23 3.01 1.91
CA ASN A 123 -11.48 2.97 3.34
C ASN A 123 -11.70 4.35 3.97
N GLU A 124 -11.01 5.38 3.46
CA GLU A 124 -11.15 6.75 3.97
C GLU A 124 -12.54 7.31 3.66
N PHE A 125 -13.12 6.96 2.50
CA PHE A 125 -14.47 7.40 2.12
C PHE A 125 -15.55 6.62 2.85
N ASP A 126 -15.38 5.30 2.96
CA ASP A 126 -16.36 4.44 3.63
C ASP A 126 -16.40 4.68 5.16
N ARG A 127 -15.36 5.30 5.74
CA ARG A 127 -15.37 5.80 7.13
C ARG A 127 -16.32 6.98 7.31
N VAL A 128 -16.43 7.86 6.32
CA VAL A 128 -17.28 9.06 6.37
C VAL A 128 -18.75 8.68 6.25
N ALA A 129 -19.07 7.83 5.27
CA ALA A 129 -20.44 7.44 4.98
C ALA A 129 -20.48 6.01 4.41
N PRO A 130 -21.51 5.20 4.74
CA PRO A 130 -21.71 3.90 4.14
C PRO A 130 -21.84 4.00 2.61
N GLY A 131 -20.97 3.31 1.86
CA GLY A 131 -20.91 3.42 0.40
C GLY A 131 -20.36 4.75 -0.10
N GLY A 132 -19.62 5.48 0.74
CA GLY A 132 -19.02 6.77 0.41
C GLY A 132 -18.11 6.70 -0.81
N PHE A 133 -17.37 5.59 -0.99
CA PHE A 133 -16.49 5.44 -2.15
C PHE A 133 -17.24 5.35 -3.48
N ASP A 134 -18.33 4.57 -3.57
CA ASP A 134 -19.13 4.46 -4.81
C ASP A 134 -19.78 5.79 -5.16
N HIS A 135 -20.27 6.54 -4.15
CA HIS A 135 -20.74 7.90 -4.35
C HIS A 135 -19.63 8.79 -4.91
N HIS A 136 -18.46 8.81 -4.25
CA HIS A 136 -17.32 9.63 -4.63
C HIS A 136 -16.89 9.41 -6.09
N ILE A 137 -16.73 8.17 -6.55
CA ILE A 137 -16.30 7.89 -7.94
C ILE A 137 -17.39 8.20 -8.98
N ARG A 138 -18.68 8.18 -8.60
CA ARG A 138 -19.78 8.44 -9.55
C ARG A 138 -20.13 9.91 -9.67
N THR A 139 -20.11 10.66 -8.57
CA THR A 139 -20.63 12.04 -8.50
C THR A 139 -19.51 13.06 -8.47
N GLU A 140 -18.46 12.84 -7.68
CA GLU A 140 -17.35 13.77 -7.53
C GLU A 140 -16.26 13.51 -8.58
N HIS A 141 -15.71 12.29 -8.59
CA HIS A 141 -14.53 11.90 -9.36
C HIS A 141 -14.82 10.92 -10.50
N ASN A 142 -15.86 11.22 -11.28
CA ASN A 142 -16.17 10.45 -12.47
C ASN A 142 -15.14 10.68 -13.58
N MET A 143 -14.40 9.64 -13.94
CA MET A 143 -13.33 9.69 -14.95
C MET A 143 -13.78 10.27 -16.29
N TRP A 144 -15.01 9.96 -16.71
CA TRP A 144 -15.55 10.43 -18.00
C TRP A 144 -15.86 11.91 -17.97
N HIS A 145 -16.32 12.46 -16.84
CA HIS A 145 -16.57 13.89 -16.70
C HIS A 145 -15.29 14.71 -16.89
N TYR A 146 -14.15 14.22 -16.38
CA TYR A 146 -12.85 14.86 -16.63
C TYR A 146 -12.49 14.87 -18.12
N LEU A 147 -12.65 13.73 -18.81
CA LEU A 147 -12.38 13.64 -20.25
C LEU A 147 -13.29 14.58 -21.06
N PHE A 148 -14.59 14.59 -20.77
CA PHE A 148 -15.55 15.46 -21.44
C PHE A 148 -15.28 16.93 -21.17
N PHE A 149 -14.90 17.30 -19.95
CA PHE A 149 -14.53 18.67 -19.60
C PHE A 149 -13.29 19.13 -20.38
N LEU A 150 -12.25 18.30 -20.46
CA LEU A 150 -11.04 18.61 -21.25
C LEU A 150 -11.34 18.78 -22.74
N HIS A 151 -12.20 17.93 -23.30
CA HIS A 151 -12.66 18.06 -24.68
C HIS A 151 -13.50 19.34 -24.89
N TYR A 152 -14.38 19.65 -23.94
CA TYR A 152 -15.23 20.84 -23.95
C TYR A 152 -14.40 22.12 -23.96
N ILE A 153 -13.46 22.31 -23.02
CA ILE A 153 -12.61 23.51 -22.98
C ILE A 153 -11.70 23.62 -24.21
N LYS A 154 -11.31 22.49 -24.81
CA LYS A 154 -10.52 22.48 -26.04
C LYS A 154 -11.32 23.07 -27.21
N LYS A 155 -12.59 22.69 -27.34
CA LYS A 155 -13.51 23.15 -28.41
C LYS A 155 -14.10 24.55 -28.18
N LYS A 156 -14.33 24.94 -26.92
CA LYS A 156 -14.92 26.24 -26.58
C LYS A 156 -14.01 27.37 -27.05
N ASP A 157 -14.65 28.44 -27.53
CA ASP A 157 -13.97 29.68 -27.89
C ASP A 157 -13.22 30.26 -26.69
N LYS A 158 -11.97 30.67 -26.90
CA LYS A 158 -11.06 31.13 -25.84
C LYS A 158 -11.48 32.46 -25.24
N ALA A 159 -12.21 33.29 -26.00
CA ALA A 159 -12.78 34.53 -25.48
C ALA A 159 -13.95 34.29 -24.50
N ASN A 160 -14.61 33.13 -24.60
CA ASN A 160 -15.79 32.78 -23.80
C ASN A 160 -15.47 31.81 -22.66
N LEU A 161 -14.19 31.58 -22.36
CA LEU A 161 -13.79 30.77 -21.22
C LEU A 161 -14.06 31.54 -19.92
N SER A 162 -14.66 30.87 -18.94
CA SER A 162 -14.74 31.41 -17.58
C SER A 162 -13.34 31.54 -16.97
N GLY A 163 -13.23 32.22 -15.82
CA GLY A 163 -11.95 32.35 -15.11
C GLY A 163 -11.35 30.99 -14.73
N GLN A 164 -12.18 30.07 -14.23
CA GLN A 164 -11.74 28.72 -13.85
C GLN A 164 -11.37 27.88 -15.07
N GLU A 165 -12.18 27.94 -16.15
CA GLU A 165 -11.87 27.23 -17.40
C GLU A 165 -10.57 27.75 -18.03
N SER A 166 -10.34 29.06 -18.00
CA SER A 166 -9.12 29.70 -18.48
C SER A 166 -7.89 29.25 -17.68
N HIS A 167 -8.04 29.09 -16.37
CA HIS A 167 -6.98 28.57 -15.50
C HIS A 167 -6.60 27.14 -15.86
N VAL A 168 -7.57 26.25 -15.99
CA VAL A 168 -7.33 24.85 -16.41
C VAL A 168 -6.73 24.81 -17.82
N TRP A 169 -7.24 25.62 -18.75
CA TRP A 169 -6.73 25.69 -20.11
C TRP A 169 -5.24 26.10 -20.17
N LYS A 170 -4.82 27.07 -19.34
CA LYS A 170 -3.41 27.46 -19.21
C LYS A 170 -2.54 26.29 -18.75
N LYS A 171 -2.97 25.58 -17.70
CA LYS A 171 -2.26 24.40 -17.16
C LYS A 171 -2.17 23.26 -18.17
N VAL A 172 -3.26 22.95 -18.87
CA VAL A 172 -3.29 21.94 -19.94
C VAL A 172 -2.32 22.31 -21.08
N LYS A 173 -2.30 23.58 -21.51
CA LYS A 173 -1.36 24.06 -22.53
C LYS A 173 0.11 23.97 -22.06
N ALA A 174 0.35 24.19 -20.77
CA ALA A 174 1.66 24.03 -20.13
C ALA A 174 2.03 22.58 -19.83
N LYS A 175 1.14 21.61 -20.11
CA LYS A 175 1.28 20.18 -19.75
C LYS A 175 1.50 19.95 -18.24
N GLU A 176 0.86 20.79 -17.42
CA GLU A 176 0.94 20.73 -15.97
C GLU A 176 -0.34 20.10 -15.38
N PRO A 177 -0.27 18.94 -14.71
CA PRO A 177 -1.44 18.25 -14.17
C PRO A 177 -1.89 18.79 -12.79
N SER A 178 -1.34 19.90 -12.31
CA SER A 178 -1.58 20.40 -10.95
C SER A 178 -3.00 20.93 -10.68
N PHE A 179 -3.93 20.84 -11.65
CA PHE A 179 -5.35 21.11 -11.42
C PHE A 179 -6.11 19.86 -10.97
N PHE A 180 -5.55 18.66 -11.09
CA PHE A 180 -6.15 17.45 -10.54
C PHE A 180 -6.11 17.47 -9.00
N PRO A 181 -7.18 16.99 -8.33
CA PRO A 181 -7.29 17.04 -6.87
C PRO A 181 -6.55 15.86 -6.21
N ILE A 182 -5.23 15.79 -6.36
CA ILE A 182 -4.42 14.73 -5.75
C ILE A 182 -4.53 14.80 -4.21
N GLY A 183 -4.86 13.68 -3.59
CA GLY A 183 -5.00 13.51 -2.14
C GLY A 183 -6.18 14.27 -1.51
N ARG A 184 -7.12 14.78 -2.30
CA ARG A 184 -8.21 15.63 -1.81
C ARG A 184 -9.54 15.24 -2.45
N ALA A 185 -10.61 15.34 -1.68
CA ALA A 185 -11.99 15.11 -2.11
C ALA A 185 -12.94 16.00 -1.33
N MET A 186 -14.08 16.36 -1.92
CA MET A 186 -15.04 17.29 -1.32
C MET A 186 -15.67 16.69 -0.06
N MET A 187 -16.08 15.42 -0.12
CA MET A 187 -16.60 14.68 1.02
C MET A 187 -15.66 14.70 2.23
N LEU A 188 -14.39 14.34 2.04
CA LEU A 188 -13.39 14.30 3.12
C LEU A 188 -13.12 15.70 3.70
N GLN A 189 -13.09 16.72 2.84
CA GLN A 189 -12.86 18.09 3.29
C GLN A 189 -14.06 18.64 4.07
N THR A 190 -15.28 18.24 3.72
CA THR A 190 -16.50 18.65 4.43
C THR A 190 -16.53 18.05 5.83
N GLU A 191 -16.20 16.77 5.97
CA GLU A 191 -16.12 16.10 7.28
C GLU A 191 -15.09 16.77 8.19
N LEU A 192 -13.90 17.11 7.68
CA LEU A 192 -12.88 17.83 8.45
C LEU A 192 -13.39 19.20 8.94
N ILE A 193 -14.10 19.95 8.09
CA ILE A 193 -14.67 21.24 8.46
C ILE A 193 -15.75 21.08 9.54
N GLU A 194 -16.58 20.04 9.46
CA GLU A 194 -17.61 19.75 10.45
C GLU A 194 -16.99 19.39 11.81
N GLN A 195 -15.93 18.59 11.82
CA GLN A 195 -15.18 18.23 13.03
C GLN A 195 -14.52 19.47 13.67
N ASP A 196 -13.84 20.30 12.88
CA ASP A 196 -13.25 21.55 13.34
C ASP A 196 -14.32 22.52 13.89
N ALA A 197 -15.49 22.58 13.26
CA ALA A 197 -16.61 23.41 13.71
C ALA A 197 -17.20 22.92 15.05
N GLU A 198 -17.23 21.62 15.29
CA GLU A 198 -17.67 21.05 16.56
C GLU A 198 -16.66 21.29 17.68
N GLU A 199 -15.36 21.13 17.39
CA GLU A 199 -14.29 21.40 18.35
C GLU A 199 -14.25 22.89 18.75
N THR A 200 -14.37 23.79 17.79
CA THR A 200 -14.42 25.24 18.06
C THR A 200 -15.63 25.62 18.92
N LYS A 201 -16.83 25.09 18.65
CA LYS A 201 -18.01 25.31 19.52
C LYS A 201 -17.77 24.83 20.95
N LYS A 202 -17.11 23.69 21.13
CA LYS A 202 -16.79 23.14 22.45
C LYS A 202 -15.80 24.04 23.19
N LEU A 203 -14.78 24.55 22.49
CA LEU A 203 -13.82 25.51 23.05
C LEU A 203 -14.50 26.83 23.44
N GLU A 204 -15.41 27.35 22.62
CA GLU A 204 -16.19 28.54 22.94
C GLU A 204 -17.06 28.34 24.19
N LEU A 205 -17.69 27.16 24.32
CA LEU A 205 -18.44 26.79 25.51
C LEU A 205 -17.55 26.76 26.76
N TYR A 206 -16.39 26.10 26.70
CA TYR A 206 -15.45 26.07 27.82
C TYR A 206 -14.93 27.45 28.18
N ARG A 207 -14.66 28.30 27.19
CA ARG A 207 -14.25 29.70 27.40
C ARG A 207 -15.33 30.48 28.16
N GLY A 208 -16.58 30.38 27.73
CA GLY A 208 -17.72 31.04 28.38
C GLY A 208 -17.93 30.57 29.83
N VAL A 209 -17.82 29.26 30.08
CA VAL A 209 -17.86 28.70 31.44
C VAL A 209 -16.70 29.25 32.28
N MET A 210 -15.47 29.27 31.75
CA MET A 210 -14.31 29.78 32.46
C MET A 210 -14.44 31.27 32.81
N GLU A 211 -14.92 32.10 31.87
CA GLU A 211 -15.20 33.52 32.11
C GLU A 211 -16.23 33.70 33.23
N SER A 212 -17.28 32.89 33.26
CA SER A 212 -18.30 32.93 34.32
C SER A 212 -17.74 32.54 35.70
N ILE A 213 -16.85 31.53 35.75
CA ILE A 213 -16.20 31.10 36.98
C ILE A 213 -15.25 32.19 37.48
N VAL A 214 -14.42 32.75 36.60
CA VAL A 214 -13.51 33.85 36.96
C VAL A 214 -14.30 35.04 37.49
N SER A 215 -15.37 35.45 36.82
CA SER A 215 -16.23 36.56 37.28
C SER A 215 -16.82 36.28 38.67
N LYS A 216 -17.34 35.07 38.90
CA LYS A 216 -17.89 34.68 40.20
C LYS A 216 -16.84 34.71 41.31
N TYR A 217 -15.66 34.15 41.06
CA TYR A 217 -14.58 34.14 42.04
C TYR A 217 -13.97 35.53 42.27
N SER A 218 -13.90 36.38 41.25
CA SER A 218 -13.49 37.78 41.40
C SER A 218 -14.42 38.54 42.35
N ILE A 219 -15.73 38.39 42.19
CA ILE A 219 -16.72 38.99 43.09
C ILE A 219 -16.60 38.41 44.51
N ASP A 220 -16.44 37.09 44.65
CA ASP A 220 -16.27 36.45 45.95
C ASP A 220 -14.98 36.90 46.68
N VAL A 221 -13.93 37.20 45.93
CA VAL A 221 -12.67 37.75 46.46
C VAL A 221 -12.84 39.21 46.88
N GLU A 222 -13.47 40.04 46.05
CA GLU A 222 -13.76 41.44 46.37
C GLU A 222 -14.61 41.56 47.65
N MET A 223 -15.72 40.83 47.75
CA MET A 223 -16.56 40.82 48.95
C MET A 223 -15.79 40.38 50.21
N LYS A 224 -14.87 39.42 50.09
CA LYS A 224 -14.03 38.98 51.22
C LYS A 224 -12.99 40.02 51.62
N ILE A 225 -12.42 40.75 50.67
CA ILE A 225 -11.45 41.82 50.94
C ILE A 225 -12.16 42.98 51.67
N GLU A 226 -13.34 43.40 51.20
CA GLU A 226 -14.15 44.43 51.86
C GLU A 226 -14.54 44.01 53.27
N GLY A 227 -15.05 42.79 53.45
CA GLY A 227 -15.41 42.27 54.77
C GLY A 227 -14.22 42.08 55.72
N PHE A 228 -12.99 41.92 55.20
CA PHE A 228 -11.78 41.92 56.03
C PHE A 228 -11.34 43.34 56.39
N GLY A 229 -11.52 44.30 55.48
CA GLY A 229 -11.31 45.73 55.71
C GLY A 229 -12.19 46.28 56.83
N GLU A 230 -13.50 46.03 56.78
CA GLU A 230 -14.44 46.47 57.83
C GLU A 230 -14.09 45.87 59.22
N ARG A 231 -13.61 44.62 59.24
CA ARG A 231 -13.18 43.97 60.48
C ARG A 231 -11.88 44.58 61.05
N LEU A 232 -10.97 45.03 60.19
CA LEU A 232 -9.75 45.73 60.59
C LEU A 232 -10.07 47.13 61.14
N GLU A 233 -10.96 47.88 60.48
CA GLU A 233 -11.46 49.17 60.99
C GLU A 233 -12.17 49.02 62.33
N GLY A 234 -12.99 47.97 62.48
CA GLY A 234 -13.65 47.66 63.76
C GLY A 234 -12.66 47.32 64.89
N VAL A 235 -11.54 46.65 64.57
CA VAL A 235 -10.47 46.38 65.55
C VAL A 235 -9.70 47.66 65.89
N GLU A 236 -9.44 48.53 64.91
CA GLU A 236 -8.78 49.82 65.14
C GLU A 236 -9.63 50.73 66.05
N HIS A 237 -10.94 50.81 65.81
CA HIS A 237 -11.89 51.51 66.68
C HIS A 237 -11.98 50.88 68.09
N ALA A 238 -11.92 49.56 68.21
CA ALA A 238 -11.92 48.88 69.51
C ALA A 238 -10.62 49.09 70.30
N ILE A 239 -9.48 49.19 69.62
CA ILE A 239 -8.18 49.51 70.24
C ILE A 239 -8.19 50.96 70.73
N LEU A 240 -8.69 51.91 69.92
CA LEU A 240 -8.81 53.33 70.30
C LEU A 240 -9.81 53.54 71.45
N GLY A 241 -10.94 52.82 71.47
CA GLY A 241 -11.89 52.86 72.58
C GLY A 241 -11.38 52.23 73.89
N ARG A 242 -10.39 51.32 73.81
CA ARG A 242 -9.79 50.69 75.01
C ARG A 242 -8.71 51.56 75.66
N SER A 243 -8.06 52.45 74.91
CA SER A 243 -7.18 53.48 75.48
C SER A 243 -7.96 54.44 76.39
N ASP A 244 -9.20 54.78 76.03
CA ASP A 244 -10.02 55.73 76.80
C ASP A 244 -10.55 55.13 78.12
N LEU A 245 -10.78 53.81 78.17
CA LEU A 245 -11.28 53.13 79.37
C LEU A 245 -10.18 52.81 80.40
N LEU A 246 -8.92 52.65 79.98
CA LEU A 246 -7.81 52.44 80.92
C LEU A 246 -7.32 53.74 81.59
N GLY A 247 -7.77 54.91 81.12
CA GLY A 247 -7.54 56.20 81.79
C GLY A 247 -8.53 56.54 82.90
N ALA A 248 -9.68 55.85 82.99
CA ALA A 248 -10.81 56.30 83.81
C ALA A 248 -11.09 55.46 85.08
N SER A 249 -10.36 54.36 85.33
CA SER A 249 -10.60 53.52 86.52
C SER A 249 -9.42 53.46 87.49
N THR A 250 -8.78 54.58 87.80
CA THR A 250 -7.94 54.73 88.99
C THR A 250 -8.70 55.49 90.08
N THR A 251 -9.60 54.82 90.80
CA THR A 251 -9.91 55.16 92.20
C THR A 251 -10.87 54.14 92.82
N SER A 252 -10.34 53.06 93.42
CA SER A 252 -10.76 52.57 94.75
C SER A 252 -10.01 51.28 95.17
N ARG A 253 -9.04 51.45 96.08
CA ARG A 253 -8.72 50.63 97.28
C ARG A 253 -8.34 49.13 97.22
N ARG A 254 -7.09 48.91 97.68
CA ARG A 254 -6.61 48.08 98.83
C ARG A 254 -6.45 46.53 98.71
N SER A 255 -5.17 46.13 98.78
CA SER A 255 -4.54 45.27 99.82
C SER A 255 -4.34 43.75 99.61
N LEU A 256 -3.10 43.33 99.90
CA LEU A 256 -2.60 42.08 100.53
C LEU A 256 -1.92 40.96 99.70
N LYS A 257 -0.59 40.85 99.98
CA LYS A 257 0.30 39.66 100.16
C LYS A 257 0.59 38.75 98.95
N MET A 258 1.86 38.65 98.52
CA MET A 258 2.94 37.73 99.00
C MET A 258 2.54 36.25 98.84
N SER A 259 3.36 35.29 98.39
CA SER A 259 4.79 35.12 98.13
C SER A 259 4.95 33.64 97.71
N GLY A 260 6.10 33.24 97.16
CA GLY A 260 6.57 31.85 97.25
C GLY A 260 6.88 31.22 95.91
N ALA A 261 8.16 31.29 95.55
CA ALA A 261 8.80 30.55 94.47
C ALA A 261 9.00 29.06 94.82
#